data_AF-A0A7R8ALL4-F1
#
_entry.id   AF-A0A7R8ALL4-F1
#
_cell.length_a   1.000
_cell.length_b   1.000
_cell.length_c   1.000
_cell.angle_alpha   90.00
_cell.angle_beta   90.00
_cell.angle_gamma   90.00
#
_symmetry.space_group_name_H-M   'P 1'
#
loop_
_entity.id
_entity.type
_entity.pdbx_description
1 polymer ?
#
loop_
_entity_poly.entity_id
_entity_poly.type
_entity_poly.pdbx_seq_one_letter_code
_entity_poly.pdbx_strand_id
1 'polypeptide(L)'
;MAGARILMPLLGSKPDIHTLHIVDSILNHLGYESLLNFIDAFPAHLRNVYAWGLGPTGLWMDGMFQCTHHQEVIDWHTKRQGVDSLTLPLDSALRQMNLADSEFPITYWVHTDRLDLLRRLHTDGCWEPLGWTLHGYSYFKMAFDHKAPNVLAYIAEQVENNATFCTSTATIPDITGIPQIMRVTHLDVALEAGFVDKFWSWWTSIQPQPNATVLLNRTSRRLLCETASYQQAQDLFSKHNIDISSSVRPIGNVLPMGYTFPDGRGTPWHLAVRNPNVDFIDFLLRHIPAQVDLLQGEKRSPLVEALEEGKHSHFERLLSRTADPGVATARILSAIPHWNDKWFISLKPWIRYNLVSPGGGSALHAIVEGLNAELERIGQSEEEGLTSRKKGNLKRQRINRAERLIAYVRQGNVHGRPDLGLKDSQGRTAHELAEVYELHWIYSALNPRPRRLR
;
A
#
# COMPACT_ATOMS: atom_id res chain seq x y z
N MET A 1 -8.83 -21.88 38.21
CA MET A 1 -8.61 -22.59 36.93
C MET A 1 -8.53 -24.12 37.04
N ALA A 2 -7.69 -24.71 37.89
CA ALA A 2 -7.56 -26.18 37.97
C ALA A 2 -8.87 -26.92 38.33
N GLY A 3 -9.63 -26.42 39.32
CA GLY A 3 -10.94 -26.99 39.68
C GLY A 3 -12.00 -26.84 38.58
N ALA A 4 -12.00 -25.72 37.85
CA ALA A 4 -12.91 -25.50 36.72
C ALA A 4 -12.70 -26.53 35.58
N ARG A 5 -11.45 -26.94 35.33
CA ARG A 5 -11.15 -27.98 34.32
C ARG A 5 -11.76 -29.34 34.62
N ILE A 6 -12.01 -29.65 35.89
CA ILE A 6 -12.63 -30.91 36.29
C ILE A 6 -14.16 -30.80 36.23
N LEU A 7 -14.70 -29.67 36.70
CA LEU A 7 -16.15 -29.50 36.86
C LEU A 7 -16.86 -29.14 35.55
N MET A 8 -16.30 -28.26 34.72
CA MET A 8 -17.01 -27.71 33.56
C MET A 8 -17.43 -28.75 32.51
N PRO A 9 -16.61 -29.77 32.15
CA PRO A 9 -17.05 -30.82 31.23
C PRO A 9 -18.25 -31.62 31.73
N LEU A 10 -18.43 -31.72 33.05
CA LEU A 10 -19.53 -32.45 33.68
C LEU A 10 -20.85 -31.67 33.67
N LEU A 11 -20.79 -30.34 33.53
CA LEU A 11 -21.97 -29.47 33.53
C LEU A 11 -22.68 -29.41 32.17
N GLY A 12 -22.04 -29.88 31.10
CA GLY A 12 -22.58 -29.85 29.74
C GLY A 12 -22.71 -28.42 29.17
N SER A 13 -23.05 -28.29 27.88
CA SER A 13 -23.15 -26.97 27.22
C SER A 13 -24.39 -26.16 27.62
N LYS A 14 -25.36 -26.79 28.28
CA LYS A 14 -26.60 -26.17 28.77
C LYS A 14 -26.79 -26.55 30.24
N PRO A 15 -26.20 -25.79 31.18
CA PRO A 15 -26.40 -26.05 32.60
C PRO A 15 -27.90 -25.93 32.94
N ASP A 16 -28.39 -26.88 33.71
CA ASP A 16 -29.73 -26.83 34.30
C ASP A 16 -29.78 -25.84 35.48
N ILE A 17 -30.98 -25.66 36.06
CA ILE A 17 -31.18 -24.74 37.19
C ILE A 17 -30.36 -25.10 38.43
N HIS A 18 -30.02 -26.38 38.60
CA HIS A 18 -29.27 -26.86 39.76
C HIS A 18 -27.77 -26.61 39.62
N THR A 19 -27.26 -26.67 38.38
CA THR A 19 -25.85 -26.44 38.06
C THR A 19 -25.50 -24.97 37.87
N LEU A 20 -26.48 -24.11 37.57
CA LEU A 20 -26.31 -22.66 37.46
C LEU A 20 -25.70 -22.02 38.72
N HIS A 21 -26.17 -22.39 39.92
CA HIS A 21 -25.61 -21.83 41.17
C HIS A 21 -24.13 -22.17 41.38
N ILE A 22 -23.68 -23.34 40.91
CA ILE A 22 -22.27 -23.75 40.99
C ILE A 22 -21.44 -22.90 40.02
N VAL A 23 -21.95 -22.67 38.80
CA VAL A 23 -21.31 -21.80 37.81
C VAL A 23 -21.18 -20.38 38.36
N ASP A 24 -22.26 -19.79 38.88
CA ASP A 24 -22.26 -18.45 39.46
C ASP A 24 -21.23 -18.34 40.60
N SER A 25 -21.19 -19.35 41.48
CA SER A 25 -20.21 -19.39 42.57
C SER A 25 -18.78 -19.44 42.05
N ILE A 26 -18.49 -20.14 40.94
CA ILE A 26 -17.15 -20.15 40.35
C ILE A 26 -16.84 -18.80 39.74
N LEU A 27 -17.76 -18.24 38.93
CA LEU A 27 -17.55 -16.99 38.21
C LEU A 27 -17.37 -15.79 39.15
N ASN A 28 -18.08 -15.76 40.29
CA ASN A 28 -17.92 -14.73 41.34
C ASN A 28 -16.49 -14.61 41.91
N HIS A 29 -15.65 -15.64 41.75
CA HIS A 29 -14.27 -15.63 42.23
C HIS A 29 -13.23 -15.34 41.14
N LEU A 30 -13.67 -15.16 39.88
CA LEU A 30 -12.78 -14.88 38.76
C LEU A 30 -12.78 -13.37 38.48
N GLY A 31 -11.59 -12.76 38.49
CA GLY A 31 -11.41 -11.42 37.92
C GLY A 31 -11.48 -11.44 36.40
N TYR A 32 -11.46 -10.27 35.77
CA TYR A 32 -11.57 -10.08 34.32
C TYR A 32 -10.71 -11.00 33.46
N GLU A 33 -9.40 -10.91 33.66
CA GLU A 33 -8.42 -11.70 32.92
C GLU A 33 -8.67 -13.20 33.13
N SER A 34 -9.11 -13.59 34.33
CA SER A 34 -9.45 -14.99 34.62
C SER A 34 -10.74 -15.44 33.92
N LEU A 35 -11.72 -14.55 33.73
CA LEU A 35 -12.94 -14.83 32.96
C LEU A 35 -12.66 -14.97 31.47
N LEU A 36 -11.81 -14.10 30.90
CA LEU A 36 -11.38 -14.21 29.50
C LEU A 36 -10.66 -15.55 29.26
N ASN A 37 -9.67 -15.87 30.11
CA ASN A 37 -8.96 -17.15 30.06
C ASN A 37 -9.89 -18.35 30.27
N PHE A 38 -10.93 -18.18 31.08
CA PHE A 38 -11.94 -19.22 31.29
C PHE A 38 -12.75 -19.48 30.02
N ILE A 39 -13.21 -18.43 29.34
CA ILE A 39 -13.93 -18.57 28.06
C ILE A 39 -13.07 -19.23 26.99
N ASP A 40 -11.79 -18.88 26.95
CA ASP A 40 -10.85 -19.50 26.01
C ASP A 40 -10.66 -20.99 26.27
N ALA A 41 -10.64 -21.39 27.54
CA ALA A 41 -10.59 -22.79 27.90
C ALA A 41 -11.93 -23.52 27.66
N PHE A 42 -13.06 -22.81 27.73
CA PHE A 42 -14.41 -23.38 27.70
C PHE A 42 -15.37 -22.59 26.79
N PRO A 43 -15.13 -22.53 25.46
CA PRO A 43 -15.92 -21.68 24.55
C PRO A 43 -17.38 -22.12 24.39
N ALA A 44 -17.73 -23.33 24.83
CA ALA A 44 -19.11 -23.80 24.91
C ALA A 44 -19.96 -23.02 25.93
N HIS A 45 -19.31 -22.41 26.92
CA HIS A 45 -19.98 -21.62 27.97
C HIS A 45 -19.94 -20.12 27.70
N LEU A 46 -19.41 -19.68 26.55
CA LEU A 46 -19.25 -18.27 26.18
C LEU A 46 -20.48 -17.44 26.49
N ARG A 47 -21.66 -17.86 26.00
CA ARG A 47 -22.92 -17.12 26.20
C ARG A 47 -23.31 -16.98 27.67
N ASN A 48 -23.14 -18.04 28.46
CA ASN A 48 -23.52 -18.03 29.87
C ASN A 48 -22.57 -17.17 30.70
N VAL A 49 -21.26 -17.29 30.45
CA VAL A 49 -20.26 -16.44 31.11
C VAL A 49 -20.45 -14.99 30.69
N TYR A 50 -20.78 -14.74 29.42
CA TYR A 50 -21.07 -13.41 28.92
C TYR A 50 -22.30 -12.81 29.56
N ALA A 51 -23.45 -13.49 29.52
CA ALA A 51 -24.66 -13.04 30.19
C ALA A 51 -24.46 -12.81 31.71
N TRP A 52 -23.69 -13.68 32.37
CA TRP A 52 -23.34 -13.50 33.79
C TRP A 52 -22.47 -12.25 34.00
N GLY A 53 -21.46 -12.05 33.15
CA GLY A 53 -20.59 -10.88 33.20
C GLY A 53 -21.34 -9.57 33.02
N LEU A 54 -22.46 -9.58 32.29
CA LEU A 54 -23.35 -8.43 32.12
C LEU A 54 -24.35 -8.21 33.27
N GLY A 55 -24.46 -9.16 34.20
CA GLY A 55 -25.44 -9.11 35.29
C GLY A 55 -25.15 -8.04 36.35
N PRO A 56 -26.05 -7.84 37.34
CA PRO A 56 -25.90 -6.83 38.39
C PRO A 56 -24.63 -6.97 39.24
N THR A 57 -24.10 -8.19 39.34
CA THR A 57 -22.87 -8.54 40.05
C THR A 57 -21.72 -8.85 39.10
N GLY A 58 -21.95 -8.75 37.79
CA GLY A 58 -20.99 -9.04 36.75
C GLY A 58 -19.94 -7.94 36.63
N LEU A 59 -18.78 -8.31 36.10
CA LEU A 59 -17.64 -7.40 35.91
C LEU A 59 -17.72 -6.59 34.60
N TRP A 60 -18.61 -6.97 33.68
CA TRP A 60 -18.62 -6.45 32.32
C TRP A 60 -19.70 -5.41 32.12
N MET A 61 -19.28 -4.26 31.61
CA MET A 61 -20.17 -3.13 31.35
C MET A 61 -20.70 -3.10 29.91
N ASP A 62 -20.33 -4.09 29.08
CA ASP A 62 -20.82 -4.28 27.71
C ASP A 62 -22.36 -4.41 27.65
N GLY A 63 -23.00 -4.80 28.77
CA GLY A 63 -24.33 -5.42 28.78
C GLY A 63 -25.53 -4.51 28.66
N MET A 64 -25.33 -3.20 28.69
CA MET A 64 -26.42 -2.25 28.45
C MET A 64 -26.38 -1.60 27.06
N PHE A 65 -25.29 -1.72 26.29
CA PHE A 65 -25.13 -0.92 25.07
C PHE A 65 -24.28 -1.64 24.01
N GLN A 66 -24.93 -2.45 23.16
CA GLN A 66 -24.41 -2.59 21.80
C GLN A 66 -24.69 -1.27 21.09
N CYS A 67 -23.69 -0.39 21.02
CA CYS A 67 -23.84 0.87 20.31
C CYS A 67 -23.93 0.57 18.81
N THR A 68 -25.14 0.47 18.29
CA THR A 68 -25.41 0.31 16.86
C THR A 68 -25.24 1.64 16.12
N HIS A 69 -25.36 2.76 16.84
CA HIS A 69 -25.21 4.11 16.32
C HIS A 69 -24.19 4.93 17.12
N HIS A 70 -23.48 5.85 16.46
CA HIS A 70 -22.49 6.70 17.14
C HIS A 70 -23.10 7.57 18.25
N GLN A 71 -24.38 7.94 18.10
CA GLN A 71 -25.09 8.78 19.07
C GLN A 71 -25.23 8.06 20.42
N GLU A 72 -25.41 6.74 20.40
CA GLU A 72 -25.55 5.93 21.61
C GLU A 72 -24.25 5.95 22.44
N VAL A 73 -23.09 6.08 21.80
CA VAL A 73 -21.80 6.27 22.49
C VAL A 73 -21.74 7.64 23.18
N ILE A 74 -22.21 8.68 22.51
CA ILE A 74 -22.28 10.04 23.09
C ILE A 74 -23.27 10.08 24.26
N ASP A 75 -24.44 9.47 24.09
CA ASP A 75 -25.48 9.38 25.11
C ASP A 75 -24.98 8.59 26.33
N TRP A 76 -24.21 7.51 26.11
CA TRP A 76 -23.58 6.75 27.18
C TRP A 76 -22.63 7.62 28.01
N HIS A 77 -21.73 8.35 27.35
CA HIS A 77 -20.82 9.26 28.05
C HIS A 77 -21.58 10.38 28.78
N THR A 78 -22.65 10.90 28.17
CA THR A 78 -23.48 11.96 28.73
C THR A 78 -24.17 11.49 30.01
N LYS A 79 -24.78 10.30 29.96
CA LYS A 79 -25.41 9.63 31.10
C LYS A 79 -24.41 9.30 32.21
N ARG A 80 -23.21 8.83 31.86
CA ARG A 80 -22.15 8.50 32.84
C ARG A 80 -21.70 9.72 33.65
N GLN A 81 -21.71 10.89 33.02
CA GLN A 81 -21.38 12.17 33.65
C GLN A 81 -22.56 12.79 34.43
N GLY A 82 -23.77 12.26 34.28
CA GLY A 82 -24.96 12.81 34.95
C GLY A 82 -25.31 14.22 34.49
N VAL A 83 -24.99 14.58 33.25
CA VAL A 83 -25.28 15.89 32.64
C VAL A 83 -26.28 15.74 31.49
N ASP A 84 -27.05 16.79 31.22
CA ASP A 84 -28.01 16.80 30.09
C ASP A 84 -27.32 16.95 28.72
N SER A 85 -26.12 17.54 28.70
CA SER A 85 -25.31 17.70 27.49
C SER A 85 -23.82 17.74 27.82
N LEU A 86 -23.00 17.05 27.04
CA LEU A 86 -21.54 17.13 27.12
C LEU A 86 -20.98 18.25 26.26
N THR A 87 -19.91 18.89 26.74
CA THR A 87 -19.05 19.70 25.89
C THR A 87 -18.23 18.77 24.99
N LEU A 88 -18.38 18.91 23.67
CA LEU A 88 -17.68 18.11 22.66
C LEU A 88 -16.65 18.99 21.92
N PRO A 89 -15.47 18.45 21.53
CA PRO A 89 -15.01 17.08 21.77
C PRO A 89 -14.70 16.82 23.25
N LEU A 90 -14.92 15.57 23.68
CA LEU A 90 -14.73 15.11 25.05
C LEU A 90 -13.26 15.23 25.46
N ASP A 91 -13.01 15.80 26.63
CA ASP A 91 -11.66 15.87 27.19
C ASP A 91 -11.06 14.46 27.35
N SER A 92 -9.78 14.33 27.02
CA SER A 92 -9.10 13.04 27.01
C SER A 92 -9.01 12.40 28.40
N ALA A 93 -8.85 13.18 29.47
CA ALA A 93 -8.82 12.68 30.84
C ALA A 93 -10.24 12.28 31.29
N LEU A 94 -11.25 13.08 30.93
CA LEU A 94 -12.64 12.74 31.18
C LEU A 94 -13.07 11.44 30.49
N ARG A 95 -12.63 11.24 29.24
CA ARG A 95 -12.84 10.00 28.49
C ARG A 95 -12.17 8.82 29.20
N GLN A 96 -10.89 8.95 29.57
CA GLN A 96 -10.18 7.89 30.29
C GLN A 96 -10.85 7.57 31.62
N MET A 97 -11.28 8.57 32.37
CA MET A 97 -12.01 8.39 33.63
C MET A 97 -13.33 7.65 33.43
N ASN A 98 -14.09 7.98 32.37
CA ASN A 98 -15.32 7.25 32.03
C ASN A 98 -15.07 5.77 31.75
N LEU A 99 -13.91 5.44 31.18
CA LEU A 99 -13.54 4.10 30.74
C LEU A 99 -12.70 3.32 31.77
N ALA A 100 -12.14 3.99 32.79
CA ALA A 100 -11.14 3.42 33.69
C ALA A 100 -11.66 2.22 34.50
N ASP A 101 -12.94 2.22 34.83
CA ASP A 101 -13.61 1.14 35.58
C ASP A 101 -14.38 0.19 34.67
N SER A 102 -14.17 0.25 33.35
CA SER A 102 -14.99 -0.50 32.39
C SER A 102 -14.17 -1.53 31.65
N GLU A 103 -14.62 -2.77 31.79
CA GLU A 103 -14.06 -3.94 31.12
C GLU A 103 -14.97 -4.36 29.97
N PHE A 104 -14.41 -4.39 28.76
CA PHE A 104 -15.16 -4.57 27.52
C PHE A 104 -14.66 -5.80 26.76
N PRO A 105 -15.15 -7.01 27.09
CA PRO A 105 -14.68 -8.25 26.48
C PRO A 105 -14.85 -8.28 24.96
N ILE A 106 -15.92 -7.68 24.39
CA ILE A 106 -16.05 -7.59 22.92
C ILE A 106 -14.90 -6.79 22.30
N THR A 107 -14.58 -5.64 22.90
CA THR A 107 -13.46 -4.79 22.47
C THR A 107 -12.14 -5.57 22.53
N TYR A 108 -11.93 -6.31 23.62
CA TYR A 108 -10.77 -7.20 23.78
C TYR A 108 -10.71 -8.29 22.70
N TRP A 109 -11.83 -8.95 22.39
CA TRP A 109 -11.86 -10.01 21.38
C TRP A 109 -11.69 -9.51 19.95
N VAL A 110 -12.14 -8.29 19.65
CA VAL A 110 -11.85 -7.63 18.37
C VAL A 110 -10.37 -7.30 18.27
N HIS A 111 -9.76 -6.74 19.33
CA HIS A 111 -8.32 -6.46 19.38
C HIS A 111 -7.50 -7.74 19.19
N THR A 112 -7.89 -8.83 19.86
CA THR A 112 -7.14 -10.10 19.85
C THR A 112 -7.53 -11.04 18.69
N ASP A 113 -8.30 -10.55 17.71
CA ASP A 113 -8.74 -11.27 16.50
C ASP A 113 -9.49 -12.59 16.78
N ARG A 114 -10.29 -12.63 17.84
CA ARG A 114 -11.03 -13.82 18.31
C ARG A 114 -12.38 -13.97 17.61
N LEU A 115 -12.31 -14.13 16.28
CA LEU A 115 -13.48 -14.27 15.42
C LEU A 115 -14.38 -15.47 15.81
N ASP A 116 -13.81 -16.55 16.33
CA ASP A 116 -14.54 -17.74 16.75
C ASP A 116 -15.57 -17.45 17.86
N LEU A 117 -15.19 -16.60 18.83
CA LEU A 117 -16.07 -16.17 19.92
C LEU A 117 -17.07 -15.13 19.42
N LEU A 118 -16.56 -14.12 18.71
CA LEU A 118 -17.37 -13.02 18.18
C LEU A 118 -18.49 -13.51 17.26
N ARG A 119 -18.21 -14.45 16.35
CA ARG A 119 -19.23 -15.03 15.46
C ARG A 119 -20.35 -15.74 16.22
N ARG A 120 -20.03 -16.42 17.34
CA ARG A 120 -21.04 -17.04 18.21
C ARG A 120 -21.89 -15.98 18.88
N LEU A 121 -21.26 -14.93 19.43
CA LEU A 121 -21.99 -13.82 20.05
C LEU A 121 -22.90 -13.11 19.04
N HIS A 122 -22.45 -12.88 17.81
CA HIS A 122 -23.30 -12.32 16.77
C HIS A 122 -24.49 -13.23 16.45
N THR A 123 -24.26 -14.54 16.33
CA THR A 123 -25.35 -15.53 16.12
C THR A 123 -26.37 -15.53 17.26
N ASP A 124 -25.91 -15.30 18.49
CA ASP A 124 -26.75 -15.19 19.69
C ASP A 124 -27.41 -13.81 19.88
N GLY A 125 -27.13 -12.83 19.00
CA GLY A 125 -27.60 -11.43 19.14
C GLY A 125 -26.88 -10.63 20.24
N CYS A 126 -25.75 -11.14 20.74
CA CYS A 126 -24.94 -10.54 21.78
C CYS A 126 -23.82 -9.61 21.25
N TRP A 127 -23.62 -9.51 19.93
CA TRP A 127 -22.69 -8.56 19.32
C TRP A 127 -23.20 -8.12 17.95
N GLU A 128 -23.17 -6.81 17.69
CA GLU A 128 -23.45 -6.19 16.38
C GLU A 128 -22.12 -5.82 15.69
N PRO A 129 -21.71 -6.54 14.63
CA PRO A 129 -20.43 -6.31 13.95
C PRO A 129 -20.27 -4.91 13.35
N LEU A 130 -21.38 -4.27 12.96
CA LEU A 130 -21.38 -2.91 12.41
C LEU A 130 -21.46 -1.81 13.48
N GLY A 131 -21.41 -2.21 14.75
CA GLY A 131 -21.51 -1.32 15.90
C GLY A 131 -20.21 -0.58 16.25
N TRP A 132 -20.26 0.04 17.42
CA TRP A 132 -19.28 0.98 17.94
C TRP A 132 -18.80 0.59 19.32
N THR A 133 -17.55 0.92 19.58
CA THR A 133 -16.95 0.87 20.92
C THR A 133 -17.25 2.15 21.67
N LEU A 134 -17.22 2.06 23.01
CA LEU A 134 -17.30 3.23 23.87
C LEU A 134 -16.06 4.14 23.79
N HIS A 135 -15.00 3.69 23.13
CA HIS A 135 -13.85 4.54 22.78
C HIS A 135 -14.13 5.48 21.59
N GLY A 136 -15.28 5.34 20.93
CA GLY A 136 -15.65 6.14 19.76
C GLY A 136 -15.07 5.62 18.44
N TYR A 137 -14.72 4.33 18.36
CA TYR A 137 -14.30 3.67 17.12
C TYR A 137 -15.33 2.64 16.70
N SER A 138 -15.60 2.51 15.40
CA SER A 138 -16.34 1.35 14.91
C SER A 138 -15.53 0.08 15.13
N TYR A 139 -16.21 -1.06 15.29
CA TYR A 139 -15.50 -2.35 15.40
C TYR A 139 -14.65 -2.63 14.16
N PHE A 140 -15.06 -2.13 12.99
CA PHE A 140 -14.28 -2.21 11.75
C PHE A 140 -12.96 -1.43 11.84
N LYS A 141 -12.99 -0.17 12.28
CA LYS A 141 -11.77 0.64 12.47
C LYS A 141 -10.85 0.04 13.52
N MET A 142 -11.43 -0.44 14.62
CA MET A 142 -10.66 -1.04 15.69
C MET A 142 -9.96 -2.33 15.24
N ALA A 143 -10.67 -3.22 14.52
CA ALA A 143 -10.06 -4.42 13.95
C ALA A 143 -8.89 -4.06 13.00
N PHE A 144 -9.02 -2.99 12.22
CA PHE A 144 -7.96 -2.50 11.34
C PHE A 144 -6.74 -2.01 12.14
N ASP A 145 -6.93 -1.12 13.12
CA ASP A 145 -5.83 -0.54 13.91
C ASP A 145 -5.04 -1.59 14.69
N HIS A 146 -5.73 -2.63 15.13
CA HIS A 146 -5.16 -3.72 15.91
C HIS A 146 -4.68 -4.91 15.06
N LYS A 147 -4.72 -4.80 13.72
CA LYS A 147 -4.30 -5.85 12.79
C LYS A 147 -5.00 -7.19 13.07
N ALA A 148 -6.32 -7.15 13.21
CA ALA A 148 -7.20 -8.30 13.42
C ALA A 148 -7.88 -8.72 12.10
N PRO A 149 -7.17 -9.41 11.17
CA PRO A 149 -7.64 -9.64 9.81
C PRO A 149 -8.89 -10.53 9.73
N ASN A 150 -9.07 -11.49 10.64
CA ASN A 150 -10.21 -12.39 10.60
C ASN A 150 -11.49 -11.65 10.97
N VAL A 151 -11.45 -10.88 12.06
CA VAL A 151 -12.57 -10.04 12.49
C VAL A 151 -12.87 -8.96 11.45
N LEU A 152 -11.85 -8.31 10.90
CA LEU A 152 -12.00 -7.28 9.87
C LEU A 152 -12.69 -7.84 8.61
N ALA A 153 -12.26 -9.00 8.12
CA ALA A 153 -12.89 -9.67 6.98
C ALA A 153 -14.34 -10.05 7.27
N TYR A 154 -14.63 -10.58 8.46
CA TYR A 154 -15.99 -10.94 8.86
C TYR A 154 -16.92 -9.72 8.91
N ILE A 155 -16.48 -8.62 9.52
CA ILE A 155 -17.26 -7.38 9.54
C ILE A 155 -17.51 -6.89 8.11
N ALA A 156 -16.50 -6.93 7.23
CA ALA A 156 -16.67 -6.53 5.83
C ALA A 156 -17.70 -7.37 5.07
N GLU A 157 -17.88 -8.64 5.43
CA GLU A 157 -18.95 -9.48 4.88
C GLU A 157 -20.35 -9.05 5.36
N GLN A 158 -20.46 -8.53 6.59
CA GLN A 158 -21.75 -8.10 7.15
C GLN A 158 -22.24 -6.74 6.60
N VAL A 159 -21.37 -5.96 5.93
CA VAL A 159 -21.71 -4.62 5.41
C VAL A 159 -22.62 -4.68 4.17
N GLU A 160 -22.81 -5.84 3.54
CA GLU A 160 -23.54 -5.94 2.27
C GLU A 160 -24.92 -5.25 2.34
N ASN A 161 -25.12 -4.25 1.46
CA ASN A 161 -26.31 -3.39 1.37
C ASN A 161 -26.52 -2.37 2.51
N ASN A 162 -25.54 -2.13 3.38
CA ASN A 162 -25.64 -1.10 4.42
C ASN A 162 -24.96 0.22 3.99
N ALA A 163 -25.67 1.01 3.18
CA ALA A 163 -25.16 2.28 2.66
C ALA A 163 -24.82 3.30 3.76
N THR A 164 -25.59 3.31 4.85
CA THR A 164 -25.36 4.20 6.00
C THR A 164 -24.03 3.89 6.65
N PHE A 165 -23.70 2.61 6.87
CA PHE A 165 -22.41 2.21 7.41
C PHE A 165 -21.25 2.61 6.49
N CYS A 166 -21.34 2.31 5.19
CA CYS A 166 -20.27 2.64 4.24
C CYS A 166 -19.93 4.14 4.22
N THR A 167 -20.94 5.00 4.33
CA THR A 167 -20.80 6.47 4.25
C THR A 167 -20.54 7.15 5.60
N SER A 168 -20.78 6.45 6.71
CA SER A 168 -20.50 7.00 8.04
C SER A 168 -19.00 7.11 8.30
N THR A 169 -18.65 7.94 9.28
CA THR A 169 -17.29 7.94 9.84
C THR A 169 -17.01 6.60 10.50
N ALA A 170 -15.74 6.22 10.57
CA ALA A 170 -15.25 5.05 11.30
C ALA A 170 -14.78 5.41 12.73
N THR A 171 -14.76 6.71 13.03
CA THR A 171 -14.50 7.28 14.35
C THR A 171 -15.57 8.31 14.70
N ILE A 172 -15.76 8.58 15.99
CA ILE A 172 -16.62 9.65 16.51
C ILE A 172 -15.69 10.78 16.93
N PRO A 173 -15.54 11.86 16.14
CA PRO A 173 -14.65 12.99 16.47
C PRO A 173 -14.91 13.55 17.87
N ASP A 174 -16.18 13.62 18.25
CA ASP A 174 -16.63 14.15 19.54
C ASP A 174 -16.17 13.32 20.74
N ILE A 175 -15.89 12.03 20.55
CA ILE A 175 -15.37 11.15 21.62
C ILE A 175 -13.86 10.96 21.48
N THR A 176 -13.38 10.78 20.25
CA THR A 176 -11.97 10.48 19.97
C THR A 176 -11.07 11.72 20.11
N GLY A 177 -11.63 12.92 19.94
CA GLY A 177 -10.87 14.17 19.82
C GLY A 177 -10.15 14.32 18.48
N ILE A 178 -10.33 13.38 17.55
CA ILE A 178 -9.70 13.42 16.23
C ILE A 178 -10.39 14.52 15.42
N PRO A 179 -9.65 15.51 14.88
CA PRO A 179 -10.25 16.59 14.10
C PRO A 179 -11.05 16.08 12.90
N GLN A 180 -12.16 16.75 12.58
CA GLN A 180 -12.99 16.39 11.41
C GLN A 180 -12.21 16.42 10.07
N ILE A 181 -11.13 17.19 9.98
CA ILE A 181 -10.25 17.19 8.80
C ILE A 181 -9.51 15.86 8.58
N MET A 182 -9.38 15.03 9.63
CA MET A 182 -8.80 13.68 9.59
C MET A 182 -9.91 12.61 9.57
N ARG A 183 -11.10 12.98 9.09
CA ARG A 183 -12.23 12.05 8.97
C ARG A 183 -11.84 10.86 8.10
N VAL A 184 -11.99 9.67 8.68
CA VAL A 184 -11.86 8.39 7.99
C VAL A 184 -13.26 7.76 7.92
N THR A 185 -13.73 7.45 6.73
CA THR A 185 -14.97 6.69 6.51
C THR A 185 -14.70 5.19 6.50
N HIS A 186 -15.75 4.37 6.60
CA HIS A 186 -15.59 2.92 6.47
C HIS A 186 -15.08 2.49 5.07
N LEU A 187 -15.38 3.27 4.02
CA LEU A 187 -14.79 3.09 2.70
C LEU A 187 -13.27 3.31 2.69
N ASP A 188 -12.81 4.34 3.42
CA ASP A 188 -11.37 4.60 3.56
C ASP A 188 -10.68 3.43 4.27
N VAL A 189 -11.25 2.95 5.39
CA VAL A 189 -10.71 1.78 6.12
C VAL A 189 -10.66 0.55 5.23
N ALA A 190 -11.68 0.30 4.40
CA ALA A 190 -11.69 -0.86 3.49
C ALA A 190 -10.56 -0.79 2.46
N LEU A 191 -10.27 0.38 1.88
CA LEU A 191 -9.15 0.56 0.97
C LEU A 191 -7.79 0.39 1.68
N GLU A 192 -7.63 1.02 2.84
CA GLU A 192 -6.39 0.93 3.63
C GLU A 192 -6.12 -0.49 4.13
N ALA A 193 -7.17 -1.27 4.40
CA ALA A 193 -7.11 -2.70 4.74
C ALA A 193 -6.80 -3.62 3.54
N GLY A 194 -6.79 -3.10 2.32
CA GLY A 194 -6.59 -3.89 1.10
C GLY A 194 -7.84 -4.62 0.59
N PHE A 195 -9.03 -4.30 1.09
CA PHE A 195 -10.30 -4.87 0.63
C PHE A 195 -10.85 -4.14 -0.60
N VAL A 196 -10.04 -4.09 -1.66
CA VAL A 196 -10.35 -3.36 -2.91
C VAL A 196 -11.66 -3.84 -3.55
N ASP A 197 -11.89 -5.15 -3.61
CA ASP A 197 -13.10 -5.71 -4.23
C ASP A 197 -14.36 -5.37 -3.41
N LYS A 198 -14.28 -5.44 -2.09
CA LYS A 198 -15.37 -5.04 -1.19
C LYS A 198 -15.60 -3.53 -1.28
N PHE A 199 -14.55 -2.72 -1.35
CA PHE A 199 -14.68 -1.28 -1.59
C PHE A 199 -15.50 -1.00 -2.85
N TRP A 200 -15.19 -1.64 -3.99
CA TRP A 200 -15.94 -1.39 -5.22
C TRP A 200 -17.39 -1.91 -5.16
N SER A 201 -17.62 -3.03 -4.49
CA SER A 201 -18.97 -3.53 -4.21
C SER A 201 -19.79 -2.53 -3.39
N TRP A 202 -19.23 -2.04 -2.29
CA TRP A 202 -19.85 -1.02 -1.43
C TRP A 202 -20.03 0.31 -2.15
N TRP A 203 -19.02 0.75 -2.90
CA TRP A 203 -19.08 1.98 -3.68
C TRP A 203 -20.25 1.95 -4.66
N THR A 204 -20.48 0.80 -5.31
CA THR A 204 -21.57 0.62 -6.27
C THR A 204 -22.94 0.61 -5.57
N SER A 205 -23.05 -0.06 -4.41
CA SER A 205 -24.33 -0.17 -3.68
C SER A 205 -24.83 1.16 -3.10
N ILE A 206 -23.94 2.11 -2.85
CA ILE A 206 -24.32 3.42 -2.33
C ILE A 206 -24.71 4.43 -3.41
N GLN A 207 -24.50 4.16 -4.70
CA GLN A 207 -24.78 5.14 -5.76
C GLN A 207 -26.27 5.30 -6.08
N PRO A 208 -26.73 6.51 -6.47
CA PRO A 208 -25.97 7.77 -6.59
C PRO A 208 -25.86 8.54 -5.25
N GLN A 209 -24.67 9.10 -4.94
CA GLN A 209 -24.47 9.98 -3.78
C GLN A 209 -24.15 11.43 -4.19
N PRO A 210 -24.89 12.44 -3.69
CA PRO A 210 -24.65 13.85 -4.05
C PRO A 210 -23.34 14.43 -3.48
N ASN A 211 -22.79 13.82 -2.41
CA ASN A 211 -21.60 14.32 -1.71
C ASN A 211 -20.41 13.33 -1.76
N ALA A 212 -20.26 12.62 -2.88
CA ALA A 212 -19.22 11.61 -3.04
C ALA A 212 -17.78 12.14 -2.81
N THR A 213 -17.52 13.42 -3.07
CA THR A 213 -16.21 14.06 -2.93
C THR A 213 -15.69 14.14 -1.50
N VAL A 214 -16.55 14.12 -0.47
CA VAL A 214 -16.14 14.17 0.94
C VAL A 214 -16.01 12.78 1.57
N LEU A 215 -16.38 11.71 0.85
CA LEU A 215 -16.34 10.35 1.36
C LEU A 215 -14.93 9.75 1.37
N LEU A 216 -14.07 10.15 0.43
CA LEU A 216 -12.74 9.57 0.27
C LEU A 216 -11.66 10.59 0.66
N ASN A 217 -10.87 10.21 1.66
CA ASN A 217 -9.71 10.98 2.10
C ASN A 217 -8.58 10.93 1.05
N ARG A 218 -7.51 11.71 1.27
CA ARG A 218 -6.37 11.79 0.35
C ARG A 218 -5.66 10.43 0.18
N THR A 219 -5.50 9.68 1.26
CA THR A 219 -4.86 8.36 1.30
C THR A 219 -5.63 7.35 0.45
N SER A 220 -6.95 7.28 0.60
CA SER A 220 -7.82 6.41 -0.18
C SER A 220 -7.77 6.72 -1.66
N ARG A 221 -7.80 8.00 -2.04
CA ARG A 221 -7.65 8.38 -3.45
C ARG A 221 -6.27 8.01 -4.01
N ARG A 222 -5.21 8.04 -3.18
CA ARG A 222 -3.87 7.54 -3.53
C ARG A 222 -3.90 6.02 -3.79
N LEU A 223 -4.52 5.26 -2.89
CA LEU A 223 -4.66 3.79 -3.02
C LEU A 223 -5.50 3.41 -4.25
N LEU A 224 -6.49 4.23 -4.61
CA LEU A 224 -7.25 4.05 -5.84
C LEU A 224 -6.39 4.21 -7.10
N CYS A 225 -5.34 5.06 -7.08
CA CYS A 225 -4.39 5.10 -8.20
C CYS A 225 -3.61 3.79 -8.37
N GLU A 226 -3.38 3.05 -7.28
CA GLU A 226 -2.67 1.77 -7.28
C GLU A 226 -3.59 0.58 -7.62
N THR A 227 -4.91 0.77 -7.73
CA THR A 227 -5.85 -0.37 -7.82
C THR A 227 -6.95 -0.19 -8.86
N ALA A 228 -7.40 1.02 -9.15
CA ALA A 228 -8.52 1.28 -10.04
C ALA A 228 -8.19 0.94 -11.51
N SER A 229 -9.17 0.38 -12.21
CA SER A 229 -9.15 0.29 -13.67
C SER A 229 -9.42 1.66 -14.32
N TYR A 230 -9.17 1.76 -15.64
CA TYR A 230 -9.55 2.95 -16.42
C TYR A 230 -11.02 3.33 -16.21
N GLN A 231 -11.93 2.35 -16.31
CA GLN A 231 -13.36 2.61 -16.27
C GLN A 231 -13.81 3.09 -14.88
N GLN A 232 -13.27 2.48 -13.82
CA GLN A 232 -13.52 2.89 -12.44
C GLN A 232 -13.00 4.31 -12.17
N ALA A 233 -11.79 4.64 -12.62
CA ALA A 233 -11.22 5.97 -12.50
C ALA A 233 -12.05 7.03 -13.27
N GLN A 234 -12.48 6.68 -14.48
CA GLN A 234 -13.34 7.53 -15.31
C GLN A 234 -14.71 7.75 -14.66
N ASP A 235 -15.28 6.73 -14.04
CA ASP A 235 -16.56 6.79 -13.32
C ASP A 235 -16.47 7.74 -12.11
N LEU A 236 -15.45 7.55 -11.27
CA LEU A 236 -15.13 8.44 -10.15
C LEU A 236 -14.98 9.90 -10.61
N PHE A 237 -14.26 10.14 -11.70
CA PHE A 237 -14.06 11.49 -12.21
C PHE A 237 -15.34 12.10 -12.79
N SER A 238 -16.00 11.40 -13.71
CA SER A 238 -17.10 11.96 -14.50
C SER A 238 -18.46 12.00 -13.78
N LYS A 239 -18.78 10.97 -12.98
CA LYS A 239 -20.06 10.89 -12.28
C LYS A 239 -20.01 11.46 -10.87
N HIS A 240 -18.84 11.40 -10.23
CA HIS A 240 -18.70 11.72 -8.80
C HIS A 240 -17.80 12.94 -8.53
N ASN A 241 -17.19 13.52 -9.57
CA ASN A 241 -16.25 14.64 -9.45
C ASN A 241 -15.08 14.34 -8.50
N ILE A 242 -14.66 13.07 -8.43
CA ILE A 242 -13.53 12.61 -7.62
C ILE A 242 -12.31 12.49 -8.52
N ASP A 243 -11.44 13.50 -8.47
CA ASP A 243 -10.18 13.49 -9.20
C ASP A 243 -9.09 12.74 -8.43
N ILE A 244 -8.99 11.43 -8.67
CA ILE A 244 -7.90 10.61 -8.11
C ILE A 244 -6.53 10.91 -8.73
N SER A 245 -6.49 11.51 -9.93
CA SER A 245 -5.24 11.93 -10.58
C SER A 245 -4.60 13.15 -9.89
N SER A 246 -5.39 13.93 -9.16
CA SER A 246 -4.92 15.09 -8.39
C SER A 246 -4.52 14.80 -6.95
N SER A 247 -4.66 13.56 -6.48
CA SER A 247 -4.50 13.21 -5.06
C SER A 247 -3.12 13.54 -4.49
N VAL A 248 -2.13 13.75 -5.36
CA VAL A 248 -0.76 14.13 -5.01
C VAL A 248 -0.44 15.57 -5.50
N ARG A 249 -1.43 16.47 -5.57
CA ARG A 249 -1.14 17.87 -5.89
C ARG A 249 -0.21 18.48 -4.83
N PRO A 250 0.89 19.14 -5.24
CA PRO A 250 1.74 19.88 -4.34
C PRO A 250 0.97 21.03 -3.68
N ILE A 251 1.22 21.24 -2.40
CA ILE A 251 0.98 22.56 -1.79
C ILE A 251 2.12 23.45 -2.33
N GLY A 252 1.90 24.13 -3.45
CA GLY A 252 2.86 25.06 -4.07
C GLY A 252 3.67 24.49 -5.25
N ASN A 253 3.72 25.25 -6.35
CA ASN A 253 4.24 24.88 -7.68
C ASN A 253 5.77 24.62 -7.80
N VAL A 254 6.47 24.27 -6.72
CA VAL A 254 7.90 23.96 -6.77
C VAL A 254 8.19 22.83 -5.77
N LEU A 255 8.39 21.60 -6.26
CA LEU A 255 8.98 20.55 -5.44
C LEU A 255 10.51 20.71 -5.49
N PRO A 256 11.20 20.85 -4.35
CA PRO A 256 12.65 20.71 -4.31
C PRO A 256 13.04 19.32 -4.85
N MET A 257 14.10 19.26 -5.66
CA MET A 257 14.77 17.99 -6.00
C MET A 257 15.00 17.19 -4.71
N GLY A 258 14.50 15.95 -4.66
CA GLY A 258 14.62 15.11 -3.45
C GLY A 258 13.44 15.13 -2.47
N TYR A 259 12.36 15.87 -2.73
CA TYR A 259 11.18 15.87 -1.85
C TYR A 259 10.52 14.48 -1.77
N THR A 260 10.56 13.87 -0.60
CA THR A 260 9.74 12.70 -0.28
C THR A 260 8.33 13.18 0.01
N PHE A 261 7.36 12.80 -0.83
CA PHE A 261 5.96 13.16 -0.56
C PHE A 261 5.57 12.69 0.85
N PRO A 262 4.95 13.55 1.67
CA PRO A 262 4.62 13.24 3.07
C PRO A 262 3.71 12.01 3.22
N ASP A 263 3.00 11.63 2.15
CA ASP A 263 1.97 10.58 2.15
C ASP A 263 2.38 9.31 1.36
N GLY A 264 3.66 9.17 0.96
CA GLY A 264 4.21 7.97 0.32
C GLY A 264 4.96 8.18 -1.00
N ARG A 265 5.68 7.15 -1.45
CA ARG A 265 6.60 7.20 -2.60
C ARG A 265 5.91 7.38 -3.97
N GLY A 266 5.84 8.62 -4.49
CA GLY A 266 5.73 8.94 -5.93
C GLY A 266 4.51 9.77 -6.39
N THR A 267 4.58 10.31 -7.61
CA THR A 267 3.44 10.96 -8.30
C THR A 267 2.35 9.93 -8.70
N PRO A 268 1.14 10.34 -9.12
CA PRO A 268 0.12 9.39 -9.61
C PRO A 268 0.64 8.48 -10.72
N TRP A 269 1.58 8.96 -11.54
CA TRP A 269 2.26 8.17 -12.56
C TRP A 269 3.14 7.04 -11.99
N HIS A 270 3.81 7.24 -10.85
CA HIS A 270 4.52 6.16 -10.16
C HIS A 270 3.56 5.14 -9.56
N LEU A 271 2.43 5.61 -9.01
CA LEU A 271 1.39 4.74 -8.47
C LEU A 271 0.73 3.89 -9.57
N ALA A 272 0.55 4.45 -10.76
CA ALA A 272 0.04 3.74 -11.93
C ALA A 272 0.93 2.57 -12.37
N VAL A 273 2.24 2.63 -12.11
CA VAL A 273 3.15 1.50 -12.38
C VAL A 273 2.92 0.34 -11.41
N ARG A 274 2.56 0.64 -10.17
CA ARG A 274 2.18 -0.39 -9.17
C ARG A 274 0.81 -0.96 -9.43
N ASN A 275 -0.05 -0.22 -10.12
CA ASN A 275 -1.38 -0.66 -10.49
C ASN A 275 -1.34 -1.88 -11.42
N PRO A 276 -2.02 -2.99 -11.08
CA PRO A 276 -2.07 -4.15 -11.98
C PRO A 276 -2.69 -3.83 -13.34
N ASN A 277 -3.56 -2.82 -13.41
CA ASN A 277 -4.27 -2.42 -14.62
C ASN A 277 -3.45 -1.39 -15.43
N VAL A 278 -2.80 -1.85 -16.50
CA VAL A 278 -2.00 -0.98 -17.39
C VAL A 278 -2.82 0.15 -18.03
N ASP A 279 -4.11 -0.07 -18.26
CA ASP A 279 -5.01 0.92 -18.87
C ASP A 279 -5.23 2.16 -17.98
N PHE A 280 -4.92 2.08 -16.69
CA PHE A 280 -4.96 3.25 -15.81
C PHE A 280 -3.97 4.35 -16.25
N ILE A 281 -2.89 3.98 -16.95
CA ILE A 281 -1.95 4.94 -17.57
C ILE A 281 -2.68 5.82 -18.60
N ASP A 282 -3.63 5.27 -19.35
CA ASP A 282 -4.39 6.05 -20.34
C ASP A 282 -5.37 7.01 -19.71
N PHE A 283 -5.88 6.69 -18.51
CA PHE A 283 -6.66 7.64 -17.72
C PHE A 283 -5.77 8.82 -17.31
N LEU A 284 -4.59 8.56 -16.72
CA LEU A 284 -3.67 9.64 -16.34
C LEU A 284 -3.22 10.50 -17.53
N LEU A 285 -2.99 9.89 -18.69
CA LEU A 285 -2.60 10.64 -19.89
C LEU A 285 -3.68 11.64 -20.32
N ARG A 286 -4.96 11.31 -20.18
CA ARG A 286 -6.07 12.22 -20.54
C ARG A 286 -6.22 13.39 -19.57
N HIS A 287 -5.87 13.18 -18.31
CA HIS A 287 -6.14 14.15 -17.23
C HIS A 287 -4.91 14.95 -16.77
N ILE A 288 -3.71 14.34 -16.76
CA ILE A 288 -2.46 14.95 -16.29
C ILE A 288 -1.24 14.59 -17.18
N PRO A 289 -1.30 14.79 -18.52
CA PRO A 289 -0.23 14.38 -19.45
C PRO A 289 1.12 15.04 -19.16
N ALA A 290 1.12 16.29 -18.69
CA ALA A 290 2.34 17.07 -18.46
C ALA A 290 3.23 16.54 -17.33
N GLN A 291 2.79 15.52 -16.58
CA GLN A 291 3.46 15.02 -15.38
C GLN A 291 4.11 13.64 -15.54
N VAL A 292 4.07 13.05 -16.75
CA VAL A 292 4.56 11.68 -17.02
C VAL A 292 6.04 11.47 -16.69
N ASP A 293 6.85 12.52 -16.82
CA ASP A 293 8.29 12.47 -16.59
C ASP A 293 8.73 13.08 -15.25
N LEU A 294 7.78 13.46 -14.39
CA LEU A 294 8.12 13.98 -13.06
C LEU A 294 8.89 12.91 -12.29
N LEU A 295 10.04 13.31 -11.75
CA LEU A 295 10.92 12.41 -11.02
C LEU A 295 10.47 12.28 -9.55
N GLN A 296 10.53 11.06 -9.04
CA GLN A 296 10.55 10.79 -7.62
C GLN A 296 12.00 10.79 -7.12
N GLY A 297 12.29 11.67 -6.14
CA GLY A 297 13.66 11.92 -5.71
C GLY A 297 14.47 12.58 -6.83
N GLU A 298 15.73 12.16 -7.02
CA GLU A 298 16.61 12.77 -8.02
C GLU A 298 16.59 12.08 -9.39
N LYS A 299 16.24 10.79 -9.49
CA LYS A 299 16.53 9.97 -10.69
C LYS A 299 15.51 8.86 -11.02
N ARG A 300 14.36 8.82 -10.36
CA ARG A 300 13.36 7.76 -10.60
C ARG A 300 12.17 8.36 -11.34
N SER A 301 12.10 8.18 -12.65
CA SER A 301 10.88 8.48 -13.42
C SER A 301 9.90 7.30 -13.32
N PRO A 302 8.61 7.48 -13.65
CA PRO A 302 7.66 6.37 -13.75
C PRO A 302 8.15 5.27 -14.70
N LEU A 303 8.84 5.63 -15.78
CA LEU A 303 9.42 4.67 -16.71
C LEU A 303 10.54 3.82 -16.06
N VAL A 304 11.35 4.43 -15.20
CA VAL A 304 12.39 3.73 -14.43
C VAL A 304 11.76 2.86 -13.33
N GLU A 305 10.71 3.33 -12.66
CA GLU A 305 9.95 2.53 -11.70
C GLU A 305 9.46 1.24 -12.38
N ALA A 306 8.89 1.34 -13.59
CA ALA A 306 8.38 0.17 -14.32
C ALA A 306 9.48 -0.86 -14.64
N LEU A 307 10.69 -0.39 -14.94
CA LEU A 307 11.86 -1.24 -15.17
C LEU A 307 12.28 -1.97 -13.89
N GLU A 308 12.38 -1.27 -12.76
CA GLU A 308 12.82 -1.83 -11.48
C GLU A 308 11.78 -2.79 -10.87
N GLU A 309 10.49 -2.49 -11.02
CA GLU A 309 9.38 -3.34 -10.55
C GLU A 309 9.11 -4.52 -11.51
N GLY A 310 9.84 -4.63 -12.62
CA GLY A 310 9.66 -5.71 -13.59
C GLY A 310 8.38 -5.64 -14.44
N LYS A 311 7.68 -4.50 -14.42
CA LYS A 311 6.39 -4.25 -15.09
C LYS A 311 6.55 -3.87 -16.56
N HIS A 312 6.89 -4.85 -17.38
CA HIS A 312 7.20 -4.66 -18.81
C HIS A 312 6.04 -4.05 -19.62
N SER A 313 4.80 -4.48 -19.40
CA SER A 313 3.63 -3.92 -20.10
C SER A 313 3.42 -2.43 -19.78
N HIS A 314 3.63 -2.02 -18.53
CA HIS A 314 3.59 -0.62 -18.12
C HIS A 314 4.69 0.20 -18.76
N PHE A 315 5.90 -0.36 -18.84
CA PHE A 315 7.03 0.27 -19.51
C PHE A 315 6.76 0.52 -21.01
N GLU A 316 6.25 -0.48 -21.72
CA GLU A 316 5.85 -0.31 -23.13
C GLU A 316 4.74 0.73 -23.28
N ARG A 317 3.75 0.70 -22.39
CA ARG A 317 2.66 1.67 -22.42
C ARG A 317 3.20 3.08 -22.21
N LEU A 318 4.03 3.31 -21.20
CA LEU A 318 4.64 4.62 -20.92
C LEU A 318 5.45 5.15 -22.12
N LEU A 319 6.29 4.31 -22.74
CA LEU A 319 7.03 4.68 -23.97
C LEU A 319 6.08 5.09 -25.11
N SER A 320 5.02 4.30 -25.33
CA SER A 320 4.02 4.61 -26.36
C SER A 320 3.26 5.91 -26.11
N ARG A 321 3.29 6.41 -24.87
CA ARG A 321 2.62 7.64 -24.41
C ARG A 321 3.60 8.80 -24.15
N THR A 322 4.71 8.83 -24.88
CA THR A 322 5.69 9.94 -24.91
C THR A 322 6.52 10.16 -23.65
N ALA A 323 6.52 9.22 -22.70
CA ALA A 323 7.46 9.27 -21.57
C ALA A 323 8.90 9.36 -22.06
N ASP A 324 9.72 10.22 -21.46
CA ASP A 324 11.11 10.42 -21.86
C ASP A 324 11.92 9.15 -21.59
N PRO A 325 12.44 8.49 -22.64
CA PRO A 325 13.23 7.28 -22.49
C PRO A 325 14.63 7.56 -21.96
N GLY A 326 15.08 8.82 -21.84
CA GLY A 326 16.48 9.17 -21.55
C GLY A 326 17.06 8.46 -20.32
N VAL A 327 16.40 8.55 -19.17
CA VAL A 327 16.90 7.93 -17.91
C VAL A 327 16.85 6.40 -17.99
N ALA A 328 15.79 5.83 -18.55
CA ALA A 328 15.67 4.38 -18.74
C ALA A 328 16.70 3.86 -19.76
N THR A 329 17.01 4.64 -20.79
CA THR A 329 18.01 4.32 -21.82
C THR A 329 19.39 4.18 -21.22
N ALA A 330 19.80 5.15 -20.40
CA ALA A 330 21.08 5.08 -19.69
C ALA A 330 21.18 3.77 -18.88
N ARG A 331 20.17 3.50 -18.05
CA ARG A 331 20.14 2.30 -17.18
C ARG A 331 20.16 0.99 -17.97
N ILE A 332 19.30 0.85 -18.99
CA ILE A 332 19.22 -0.36 -19.80
C ILE A 332 20.53 -0.57 -20.55
N LEU A 333 21.09 0.45 -21.19
CA LEU A 333 22.33 0.30 -21.96
C LEU A 333 23.54 0.00 -21.08
N SER A 334 23.64 0.61 -19.89
CA SER A 334 24.72 0.32 -18.94
C SER A 334 24.68 -1.11 -18.39
N ALA A 335 23.55 -1.81 -18.45
CA ALA A 335 23.47 -3.22 -18.08
C ALA A 335 24.02 -4.18 -19.17
N ILE A 336 24.45 -3.66 -20.33
CA ILE A 336 24.91 -4.42 -21.49
C ILE A 336 23.92 -5.56 -21.84
N PRO A 337 22.68 -5.20 -22.22
CA PRO A 337 21.58 -6.15 -22.36
C PRO A 337 21.84 -7.12 -23.51
N HIS A 338 21.19 -8.29 -23.45
CA HIS A 338 21.17 -9.19 -24.59
C HIS A 338 20.28 -8.62 -25.71
N TRP A 339 20.53 -8.99 -26.98
CA TRP A 339 19.75 -8.47 -28.10
C TRP A 339 18.25 -8.81 -28.05
N ASN A 340 17.95 -9.93 -27.40
CA ASN A 340 16.60 -10.46 -27.17
C ASN A 340 16.04 -10.06 -25.79
N ASP A 341 16.71 -9.15 -25.06
CA ASP A 341 16.17 -8.62 -23.82
C ASP A 341 14.90 -7.81 -24.14
N LYS A 342 13.80 -8.13 -23.46
CA LYS A 342 12.50 -7.52 -23.73
C LYS A 342 12.49 -6.01 -23.47
N TRP A 343 13.23 -5.53 -22.47
CA TRP A 343 13.32 -4.10 -22.17
C TRP A 343 14.07 -3.36 -23.26
N PHE A 344 15.18 -3.96 -23.71
CA PHE A 344 15.93 -3.40 -24.83
C PHE A 344 15.12 -3.41 -26.12
N ILE A 345 14.40 -4.49 -26.44
CA ILE A 345 13.52 -4.56 -27.62
C ILE A 345 12.50 -3.42 -27.62
N SER A 346 11.80 -3.21 -26.50
CA SER A 346 10.78 -2.16 -26.40
C SER A 346 11.39 -0.77 -26.45
N LEU A 347 12.60 -0.59 -25.91
CA LEU A 347 13.31 0.69 -25.88
C LEU A 347 13.91 1.08 -27.25
N LYS A 348 14.35 0.11 -28.07
CA LYS A 348 15.07 0.32 -29.35
C LYS A 348 14.54 1.47 -30.22
N PRO A 349 13.22 1.60 -30.48
CA PRO A 349 12.67 2.65 -31.33
C PRO A 349 12.80 4.06 -30.72
N TRP A 350 12.91 4.15 -29.39
CA TRP A 350 12.81 5.37 -28.60
C TRP A 350 14.15 5.92 -28.13
N ILE A 351 15.26 5.17 -28.31
CA ILE A 351 16.58 5.59 -27.85
C ILE A 351 16.90 6.99 -28.37
N ARG A 352 17.08 7.94 -27.44
CA ARG A 352 17.63 9.27 -27.71
C ARG A 352 19.13 9.22 -27.48
N TYR A 353 19.89 9.86 -28.37
CA TYR A 353 21.34 9.72 -28.35
C TYR A 353 22.04 10.66 -27.38
N ASN A 354 21.43 11.81 -27.08
CA ASN A 354 21.86 12.72 -26.03
C ASN A 354 21.08 12.35 -24.76
N LEU A 355 21.78 11.87 -23.75
CA LEU A 355 21.16 11.43 -22.50
C LEU A 355 21.29 12.53 -21.46
N VAL A 356 20.18 12.85 -20.80
CA VAL A 356 20.16 13.66 -19.58
C VAL A 356 20.52 12.73 -18.41
N SER A 357 21.78 12.27 -18.39
CA SER A 357 22.33 11.48 -17.28
C SER A 357 23.13 12.40 -16.34
N PRO A 358 23.21 12.11 -15.03
CA PRO A 358 24.01 12.90 -14.08
C PRO A 358 25.49 13.05 -14.46
N GLY A 359 26.03 12.14 -15.28
CA GLY A 359 27.38 12.22 -15.81
C GLY A 359 27.52 13.07 -17.09
N GLY A 360 26.41 13.55 -17.67
CA GLY A 360 26.39 14.12 -19.02
C GLY A 360 26.87 13.12 -20.08
N GLY A 361 26.34 13.19 -21.30
CA GLY A 361 26.89 12.42 -22.42
C GLY A 361 25.86 11.61 -23.19
N SER A 362 26.38 10.73 -24.04
CA SER A 362 25.58 10.00 -25.03
C SER A 362 25.26 8.58 -24.60
N ALA A 363 24.34 7.94 -25.33
CA ALA A 363 24.08 6.51 -25.22
C ALA A 363 25.35 5.64 -25.35
N LEU A 364 26.38 6.12 -26.06
CA LEU A 364 27.67 5.43 -26.15
C LEU A 364 28.45 5.48 -24.83
N HIS A 365 28.40 6.60 -24.09
CA HIS A 365 29.05 6.70 -22.78
C HIS A 365 28.43 5.69 -21.81
N ALA A 366 27.10 5.59 -21.77
CA ALA A 366 26.40 4.62 -20.93
C ALA A 366 26.82 3.16 -21.21
N ILE A 367 27.06 2.79 -22.47
CA ILE A 367 27.56 1.45 -22.85
C ILE A 367 29.01 1.26 -22.38
N VAL A 368 29.88 2.27 -22.55
CA VAL A 368 31.29 2.19 -22.14
C VAL A 368 31.42 2.06 -20.63
N GLU A 369 30.73 2.91 -19.86
CA GLU A 369 30.69 2.85 -18.39
C GLU A 369 30.13 1.51 -17.90
N GLY A 370 29.02 1.06 -18.52
CA GLY A 370 28.40 -0.21 -18.21
C GLY A 370 29.31 -1.41 -18.46
N LEU A 371 30.02 -1.42 -19.60
CA LEU A 371 30.99 -2.47 -19.90
C LEU A 371 32.13 -2.48 -18.88
N ASN A 372 32.68 -1.32 -18.52
CA ASN A 372 33.74 -1.24 -17.52
C ASN A 372 33.26 -1.84 -16.18
N ALA A 373 32.10 -1.40 -15.69
CA ALA A 373 31.52 -1.87 -14.45
C ALA A 373 31.25 -3.39 -14.45
N GLU A 374 30.77 -3.95 -15.57
CA GLU A 374 30.59 -5.41 -15.72
C GLU A 374 31.93 -6.16 -15.69
N LEU A 375 32.97 -5.64 -16.35
CA LEU A 375 34.29 -6.29 -16.40
C LEU A 375 35.00 -6.24 -15.05
N GLU A 376 34.89 -5.12 -14.33
CA GLU A 376 35.36 -4.98 -12.94
C GLU A 376 34.65 -5.98 -12.03
N ARG A 377 33.32 -6.09 -12.12
CA ARG A 377 32.54 -7.04 -11.32
C ARG A 377 32.94 -8.50 -11.60
N ILE A 378 33.17 -8.87 -12.86
CA ILE A 378 33.66 -10.22 -13.23
C ILE A 378 35.10 -10.45 -12.71
N GLY A 379 35.91 -9.39 -12.66
CA GLY A 379 37.26 -9.44 -12.10
C GLY A 379 37.24 -9.68 -10.60
N GLN A 380 36.42 -8.90 -9.89
CA GLN A 380 36.29 -8.88 -8.43
C GLN A 380 35.44 -10.03 -7.87
N SER A 381 34.65 -10.75 -8.67
CA SER A 381 33.83 -11.85 -8.14
C SER A 381 34.74 -12.96 -7.59
N GLU A 382 34.99 -12.95 -6.29
CA GLU A 382 35.60 -14.07 -5.55
C GLU A 382 34.65 -15.27 -5.45
N GLU A 383 33.41 -15.14 -5.94
CA GLU A 383 32.37 -16.17 -5.91
C GLU A 383 32.89 -17.56 -6.30
N GLU A 384 32.78 -18.45 -5.31
CA GLU A 384 33.05 -19.88 -5.34
C GLU A 384 32.27 -20.57 -6.48
N GLY A 385 32.80 -20.57 -7.71
CA GLY A 385 32.17 -21.30 -8.82
C GLY A 385 32.56 -20.89 -10.24
N LEU A 386 33.16 -19.72 -10.42
CA LEU A 386 33.62 -19.25 -11.73
C LEU A 386 35.10 -19.52 -11.94
N THR A 387 35.42 -20.61 -12.63
CA THR A 387 36.78 -20.90 -13.10
C THR A 387 37.30 -19.76 -13.98
N SER A 388 38.62 -19.57 -14.04
CA SER A 388 39.25 -18.54 -14.89
C SER A 388 38.79 -18.60 -16.35
N ARG A 389 38.52 -19.82 -16.85
CA ARG A 389 37.95 -20.05 -18.19
C ARG A 389 36.52 -19.50 -18.32
N LYS A 390 35.65 -19.72 -17.33
CA LYS A 390 34.28 -19.16 -17.31
C LYS A 390 34.31 -17.64 -17.23
N LYS A 391 35.18 -17.05 -16.39
CA LYS A 391 35.38 -15.59 -16.33
C LYS A 391 35.82 -15.02 -17.69
N GLY A 392 36.81 -15.65 -18.34
CA GLY A 392 37.27 -15.24 -19.66
C GLY A 392 36.17 -15.31 -20.74
N ASN A 393 35.38 -16.38 -20.74
CA ASN A 393 34.24 -16.52 -21.64
C ASN A 393 33.17 -15.44 -21.40
N LEU A 394 32.85 -15.15 -20.14
CA LEU A 394 31.86 -14.13 -19.76
C LEU A 394 32.34 -12.73 -20.15
N LYS A 395 33.61 -12.40 -19.90
CA LYS A 395 34.23 -11.13 -20.36
C LYS A 395 34.10 -10.97 -21.88
N ARG A 396 34.49 -12.00 -22.64
CA ARG A 396 34.37 -12.00 -24.11
C ARG A 396 32.92 -11.83 -24.57
N GLN A 397 31.98 -12.50 -23.88
CA GLN A 397 30.56 -12.36 -24.18
C GLN A 397 30.06 -10.93 -23.96
N ARG A 398 30.46 -10.27 -22.85
CA ARG A 398 30.08 -8.88 -22.55
C ARG A 398 30.68 -7.90 -23.55
N ILE A 399 31.95 -8.07 -23.91
CA ILE A 399 32.62 -7.26 -24.95
C ILE A 399 31.87 -7.38 -26.28
N ASN A 400 31.61 -8.61 -26.76
CA ASN A 400 30.90 -8.82 -28.02
C ASN A 400 29.47 -8.23 -28.01
N ARG A 401 28.79 -8.23 -26.85
CA ARG A 401 27.47 -7.58 -26.70
C ARG A 401 27.60 -6.06 -26.78
N ALA A 402 28.57 -5.47 -26.07
CA ALA A 402 28.82 -4.04 -26.09
C ALA A 402 29.18 -3.55 -27.51
N GLU A 403 30.02 -4.27 -28.26
CA GLU A 403 30.34 -3.96 -29.65
C GLU A 403 29.08 -3.91 -30.54
N ARG A 404 28.19 -4.91 -30.39
CA ARG A 404 26.92 -4.94 -31.13
C ARG A 404 26.00 -3.79 -30.74
N LEU A 405 25.92 -3.46 -29.45
CA LEU A 405 25.14 -2.33 -28.95
C LEU A 405 25.69 -0.99 -29.47
N ILE A 406 27.01 -0.80 -29.45
CA ILE A 406 27.68 0.37 -30.02
C ILE A 406 27.37 0.50 -31.50
N ALA A 407 27.52 -0.59 -32.27
CA ALA A 407 27.22 -0.59 -33.70
C ALA A 407 25.75 -0.21 -33.98
N TYR A 408 24.81 -0.74 -33.21
CA TYR A 408 23.39 -0.39 -33.31
C TYR A 408 23.12 1.07 -32.96
N VAL A 409 23.63 1.55 -31.82
CA VAL A 409 23.44 2.94 -31.38
C VAL A 409 24.04 3.90 -32.41
N ARG A 410 25.21 3.59 -32.99
CA ARG A 410 25.84 4.38 -34.06
C ARG A 410 25.02 4.44 -35.35
N GLN A 411 24.34 3.36 -35.71
CA GLN A 411 23.51 3.33 -36.93
C GLN A 411 22.42 4.40 -36.90
N GLY A 412 21.92 4.71 -35.70
CA GLY A 412 20.82 5.64 -35.51
C GLY A 412 19.45 4.98 -35.56
N ASN A 413 18.43 5.77 -35.29
CA ASN A 413 17.03 5.41 -35.38
C ASN A 413 16.24 6.64 -35.86
N VAL A 414 14.92 6.63 -35.69
CA VAL A 414 14.04 7.75 -36.09
C VAL A 414 14.35 9.05 -35.35
N HIS A 415 15.03 9.00 -34.21
CA HIS A 415 15.47 10.16 -33.42
C HIS A 415 16.88 10.65 -33.77
N GLY A 416 17.49 10.12 -34.85
CA GLY A 416 18.74 10.60 -35.40
C GLY A 416 19.90 9.63 -35.21
N ARG A 417 21.12 10.17 -35.10
CA ARG A 417 22.37 9.43 -34.86
C ARG A 417 23.12 10.07 -33.69
N PRO A 418 23.90 9.29 -32.93
CA PRO A 418 24.72 9.85 -31.87
C PRO A 418 25.82 10.73 -32.45
N ASP A 419 26.00 11.89 -31.84
CA ASP A 419 27.20 12.69 -32.06
C ASP A 419 28.37 12.01 -31.36
N LEU A 420 29.33 11.54 -32.15
CA LEU A 420 30.54 10.88 -31.67
C LEU A 420 31.49 11.87 -30.96
N GLY A 421 31.34 13.17 -31.24
CA GLY A 421 32.07 14.25 -30.59
C GLY A 421 31.41 14.76 -29.31
N LEU A 422 30.22 14.26 -28.95
CA LEU A 422 29.56 14.66 -27.70
C LEU A 422 30.44 14.28 -26.51
N LYS A 423 30.61 15.23 -25.59
CA LYS A 423 31.41 15.07 -24.39
C LYS A 423 30.55 14.86 -23.15
N ASP A 424 31.02 14.05 -22.22
CA ASP A 424 30.47 13.90 -20.87
C ASP A 424 30.70 15.16 -20.02
N SER A 425 30.24 15.15 -18.77
CA SER A 425 30.43 16.26 -17.82
C SER A 425 31.90 16.51 -17.46
N GLN A 426 32.79 15.57 -17.75
CA GLN A 426 34.23 15.69 -17.56
C GLN A 426 34.95 16.13 -18.86
N GLY A 427 34.20 16.45 -19.92
CA GLY A 427 34.76 16.92 -21.18
C GLY A 427 35.36 15.83 -22.07
N ARG A 428 35.03 14.56 -21.82
CA ARG A 428 35.54 13.38 -22.54
C ARG A 428 34.50 12.85 -23.51
N THR A 429 34.93 12.43 -24.69
CA THR A 429 34.10 11.65 -25.62
C THR A 429 34.00 10.18 -25.19
N ALA A 430 33.06 9.42 -25.76
CA ALA A 430 32.92 8.00 -25.43
C ALA A 430 34.19 7.18 -25.80
N HIS A 431 34.93 7.61 -26.81
CA HIS A 431 36.21 7.01 -27.19
C HIS A 431 37.30 7.30 -26.14
N GLU A 432 37.46 8.57 -25.75
CA GLU A 432 38.41 8.97 -24.71
C GLU A 432 38.07 8.30 -23.37
N LEU A 433 36.78 8.13 -23.05
CA LEU A 433 36.36 7.40 -21.86
C LEU A 433 36.74 5.91 -21.92
N ALA A 434 36.61 5.27 -23.09
CA ALA A 434 37.07 3.91 -23.29
C ALA A 434 38.59 3.78 -23.16
N GLU A 435 39.35 4.81 -23.56
CA GLU A 435 40.81 4.88 -23.36
C GLU A 435 41.19 4.97 -21.89
N VAL A 436 40.49 5.79 -21.12
CA VAL A 436 40.69 5.89 -19.67
C VAL A 436 40.45 4.56 -18.95
N TYR A 437 39.47 3.76 -19.42
CA TYR A 437 39.20 2.42 -18.88
C TYR A 437 40.01 1.29 -19.54
N GLU A 438 40.95 1.62 -20.44
CA GLU A 438 41.79 0.65 -21.16
C GLU A 438 40.99 -0.41 -21.97
N LEU A 439 39.78 -0.05 -22.42
CA LEU A 439 38.85 -0.92 -23.16
C LEU A 439 39.19 -1.02 -24.66
N HIS A 440 40.44 -1.35 -24.98
CA HIS A 440 40.98 -1.36 -26.34
C HIS A 440 40.18 -2.19 -27.35
N TRP A 441 39.45 -3.23 -26.91
CA TRP A 441 38.64 -4.07 -27.79
C TRP A 441 37.52 -3.29 -28.49
N ILE A 442 36.93 -2.28 -27.84
CA ILE A 442 35.80 -1.52 -28.40
C ILE A 442 36.21 -0.24 -29.14
N TYR A 443 37.50 0.10 -29.21
CA TYR A 443 37.98 1.31 -29.90
C TYR A 443 37.59 1.33 -31.37
N SER A 444 37.64 0.17 -32.04
CA SER A 444 37.24 0.04 -33.45
C SER A 444 35.75 0.33 -33.64
N ALA A 445 34.92 -0.13 -32.69
CA ALA A 445 33.48 0.08 -32.68
C ALA A 445 33.09 1.53 -32.37
N LEU A 446 33.91 2.26 -31.60
CA LEU A 446 33.69 3.67 -31.28
C LEU A 446 34.27 4.64 -32.32
N ASN A 447 35.24 4.21 -33.12
CA ASN A 447 35.92 5.09 -34.06
C ASN A 447 35.04 5.50 -35.26
N PRO A 448 34.94 6.80 -35.58
CA PRO A 448 34.20 7.30 -36.75
C PRO A 448 34.80 6.84 -38.08
N ARG A 449 36.12 6.64 -38.11
CA ARG A 449 36.87 6.17 -39.27
C ARG A 449 37.50 4.83 -38.90
N PRO A 450 36.91 3.68 -39.28
CA PRO A 450 37.59 2.41 -39.08
C PRO A 450 38.91 2.49 -39.86
N ARG A 451 40.04 2.58 -39.15
CA ARG A 451 41.35 2.38 -39.78
C ARG A 451 41.26 0.99 -40.38
N ARG A 452 41.21 0.91 -41.72
CA ARG A 452 41.48 -0.34 -42.42
C ARG A 452 42.90 -0.72 -41.97
N LEU A 453 42.99 -1.60 -40.99
CA LEU A 453 44.23 -2.28 -40.65
C LEU A 453 44.64 -2.98 -41.95
N ARG A 454 45.67 -2.43 -42.59
CA ARG A 454 46.32 -3.04 -43.74
C ARG A 454 47.19 -4.17 -43.26
#